data_AF-A0ABD2Y1E8-F1
#
_entry.id   AF-A0ABD2Y1E8-F1
#
_cell.length_a   1.000
_cell.length_b   1.000
_cell.length_c   1.000
_cell.angle_alpha   90.00
_cell.angle_beta   90.00
_cell.angle_gamma   90.00
#
_symmetry.space_group_name_H-M   'P 1'
#
loop_
_entity.id
_entity.type
_entity.pdbx_description
1 polymer ?
#
loop_
_entity_poly.entity_id
_entity_poly.type
_entity_poly.pdbx_seq_one_letter_code
_entity_poly.pdbx_strand_id
1 'polypeptide(L)'
;MGVYKIVFGVFLLVLIQLVTRPSSGVAMGSRKRGSVFRRHRVWDPIIRSPVDDPDAEAEENQGTRWAVLVAGSKGFENYRHQSDICHAYQILKRGGLKDENIVVFMYDDIANNKLNPRPGVVINRPDGDDVYVGVPKDYTGKHVNSENLFAVLLGDKSAVKGGSGKVVNSSSNDRIFIYYADHGGPGILGMPENPYLYAKDFIEVLKKKHASRTYKEMVIYVEACESGSIFEGIMPKDLSIYVTTASNAEESSYATYCPGTNPPPPENFPCLGDLYSVAWMEDSESHNLKRETIIQQYVKVKERTSNHHTFDSGSHVIEYGNKSIHAEKLYLYQGFDPATENLPSNQIDIHLRMDVVNQRSADLFFMWDRYNKMEDGSVEKRELLKQIIDTMLHRIHLDGSMEIIGAFLFGPEKSSPILNHVRQHGSPIVDDWECLKSSVRIFETHCGSLSQYGMKHMRAFANICNNRVSREAMEDASKAACSGRDLGQWDPTKRGFSA
;
A
#
# COMPACT_ATOMS: atom_id res chain seq x y z
N MET A 1 24.60 -34.80 32.57
CA MET A 1 24.34 -36.12 31.98
C MET A 1 23.20 -35.95 30.99
N GLY A 2 23.29 -36.28 29.70
CA GLY A 2 24.41 -36.87 28.97
C GLY A 2 23.94 -37.96 28.03
N VAL A 3 23.58 -37.60 26.79
CA VAL A 3 23.57 -38.53 25.65
C VAL A 3 24.28 -37.82 24.50
N TYR A 4 25.46 -38.30 24.16
CA TYR A 4 26.30 -37.80 23.08
C TYR A 4 26.03 -38.58 21.78
N LYS A 5 26.08 -37.85 20.65
CA LYS A 5 26.75 -38.12 19.33
C LYS A 5 27.15 -39.55 18.90
N ILE A 6 27.56 -39.62 17.62
CA ILE A 6 28.23 -40.71 16.86
C ILE A 6 27.20 -41.47 15.99
N VAL A 7 27.32 -41.67 14.65
CA VAL A 7 28.44 -41.73 13.68
C VAL A 7 28.09 -40.91 12.41
N PHE A 8 28.97 -40.04 11.87
CA PHE A 8 29.67 -40.10 10.56
C PHE A 8 29.02 -40.96 9.42
N GLY A 9 29.15 -40.66 8.13
CA GLY A 9 29.80 -39.54 7.43
C GLY A 9 30.36 -39.93 6.04
N VAL A 10 30.50 -38.94 5.14
CA VAL A 10 31.40 -38.91 3.96
C VAL A 10 31.13 -39.88 2.78
N PHE A 11 30.95 -39.34 1.56
CA PHE A 11 31.82 -39.65 0.41
C PHE A 11 31.82 -38.51 -0.62
N LEU A 12 32.89 -38.42 -1.40
CA LEU A 12 33.38 -37.19 -2.06
C LEU A 12 33.97 -37.52 -3.45
N LEU A 13 33.67 -36.66 -4.45
CA LEU A 13 34.37 -36.42 -5.74
C LEU A 13 34.63 -37.57 -6.73
N VAL A 14 34.55 -37.21 -8.02
CA VAL A 14 35.51 -37.45 -9.15
C VAL A 14 34.74 -37.43 -10.50
N LEU A 15 35.27 -37.06 -11.68
CA LEU A 15 36.20 -36.01 -12.15
C LEU A 15 36.30 -36.12 -13.70
N ILE A 16 36.04 -35.02 -14.45
CA ILE A 16 36.56 -34.61 -15.80
C ILE A 16 36.72 -35.65 -16.98
N GLN A 17 36.34 -35.21 -18.20
CA GLN A 17 37.01 -35.35 -19.54
C GLN A 17 36.05 -35.75 -20.69
N LEU A 18 36.23 -35.42 -21.98
CA LEU A 18 36.90 -34.32 -22.72
C LEU A 18 36.37 -34.35 -24.19
N VAL A 19 36.38 -33.20 -24.89
CA VAL A 19 36.62 -33.03 -26.36
C VAL A 19 35.86 -33.92 -27.39
N THR A 20 35.14 -33.27 -28.33
CA THR A 20 35.45 -33.34 -29.78
C THR A 20 34.84 -32.16 -30.57
N ARG A 21 35.64 -31.52 -31.43
CA ARG A 21 35.26 -30.76 -32.64
C ARG A 21 35.91 -31.45 -33.85
N PRO A 22 35.27 -31.46 -35.03
CA PRO A 22 35.76 -30.65 -36.16
C PRO A 22 34.60 -29.93 -36.90
N SER A 23 34.68 -28.79 -37.59
CA SER A 23 35.72 -28.01 -38.31
C SER A 23 35.92 -28.31 -39.81
N SER A 24 35.17 -27.62 -40.68
CA SER A 24 35.48 -27.24 -42.09
C SER A 24 34.30 -26.38 -42.62
N GLY A 25 34.44 -25.13 -43.12
CA GLY A 25 34.98 -24.74 -44.43
C GLY A 25 33.81 -24.44 -45.42
N VAL A 26 33.80 -23.52 -46.39
CA VAL A 26 34.81 -22.64 -47.04
C VAL A 26 34.12 -21.43 -47.74
N ALA A 27 34.83 -20.28 -47.79
CA ALA A 27 34.82 -19.13 -48.74
C ALA A 27 33.56 -18.65 -49.54
N MET A 28 33.22 -17.37 -49.30
CA MET A 28 33.43 -16.20 -50.22
C MET A 28 32.93 -16.25 -51.68
N GLY A 29 32.08 -15.28 -52.06
CA GLY A 29 31.73 -15.01 -53.47
C GLY A 29 31.25 -13.57 -53.70
N SER A 30 32.09 -12.73 -54.30
CA SER A 30 31.78 -11.32 -54.62
C SER A 30 31.51 -11.11 -56.12
N ARG A 31 30.60 -10.19 -56.49
CA ARG A 31 30.50 -9.69 -57.87
C ARG A 31 29.92 -8.27 -57.94
N LYS A 32 30.64 -7.37 -58.63
CA LYS A 32 30.18 -6.03 -59.05
C LYS A 32 29.67 -6.06 -60.50
N ARG A 33 28.67 -5.22 -60.80
CA ARG A 33 28.30 -4.52 -62.07
C ARG A 33 27.03 -3.70 -61.73
N GLY A 34 26.76 -2.49 -62.19
CA GLY A 34 27.41 -1.63 -63.20
C GLY A 34 26.34 -1.04 -64.14
N SER A 35 26.46 0.23 -64.54
CA SER A 35 25.45 1.01 -65.33
C SER A 35 24.19 1.47 -64.55
N VAL A 36 23.32 2.31 -65.11
CA VAL A 36 23.41 3.80 -65.09
C VAL A 36 22.10 4.48 -65.60
N PHE A 37 21.80 5.70 -65.12
CA PHE A 37 20.76 6.67 -65.55
C PHE A 37 19.31 6.23 -65.82
N ARG A 38 18.37 6.68 -64.96
CA ARG A 38 17.30 7.64 -65.36
C ARG A 38 16.61 8.26 -64.14
N ARG A 39 16.43 9.59 -64.15
CA ARG A 39 15.42 10.28 -63.30
C ARG A 39 14.02 9.87 -63.78
N HIS A 40 13.06 9.64 -62.89
CA HIS A 40 11.68 10.18 -62.97
C HIS A 40 10.94 10.06 -61.63
N ARG A 41 10.03 11.02 -61.43
CA ARG A 41 9.24 11.42 -60.24
C ARG A 41 8.69 10.35 -59.29
N VAL A 42 8.86 10.64 -57.98
CA VAL A 42 7.85 10.65 -56.89
C VAL A 42 6.76 9.56 -56.91
N TRP A 43 6.92 8.57 -56.03
CA TRP A 43 5.84 7.93 -55.25
C TRP A 43 6.48 7.45 -53.93
N ASP A 44 6.13 8.06 -52.80
CA ASP A 44 6.52 7.57 -51.47
C ASP A 44 5.49 6.55 -50.97
N PRO A 45 5.84 5.28 -50.76
CA PRO A 45 5.00 4.33 -50.05
C PRO A 45 5.31 4.41 -48.55
N ILE A 46 4.86 5.48 -47.89
CA ILE A 46 4.80 5.49 -46.42
C ILE A 46 3.67 4.53 -46.00
N ILE A 47 4.01 3.25 -45.86
CA ILE A 47 3.20 2.30 -45.11
C ILE A 47 3.44 2.62 -43.64
N ARG A 48 2.60 3.52 -43.09
CA ARG A 48 2.53 3.73 -41.63
C ARG A 48 1.96 2.49 -40.97
N SER A 49 2.59 2.06 -39.88
CA SER A 49 2.04 1.05 -38.98
C SER A 49 0.80 1.61 -38.30
N PRO A 50 -0.27 0.83 -38.05
CA PRO A 50 -1.44 1.28 -37.27
C PRO A 50 -1.16 1.65 -35.80
N VAL A 51 0.10 1.59 -35.38
CA VAL A 51 0.58 1.87 -34.01
C VAL A 51 1.18 3.28 -33.90
N ASP A 52 1.48 3.94 -35.03
CA ASP A 52 2.09 5.27 -35.11
C ASP A 52 1.09 6.30 -35.67
N ASP A 53 -0.13 6.34 -35.11
CA ASP A 53 -1.13 7.35 -35.44
C ASP A 53 -1.07 8.53 -34.43
N PRO A 54 -0.47 9.68 -34.81
CA PRO A 54 -0.38 10.83 -33.92
C PRO A 54 -1.75 11.46 -33.61
N ASP A 55 -2.77 11.20 -34.43
CA ASP A 55 -4.12 11.73 -34.19
C ASP A 55 -4.80 10.95 -33.04
N ALA A 56 -4.47 9.67 -32.85
CA ALA A 56 -4.91 8.88 -31.70
C ALA A 56 -4.25 9.35 -30.38
N GLU A 57 -2.93 9.62 -30.37
CA GLU A 57 -2.26 10.20 -29.19
C GLU A 57 -2.79 11.61 -28.85
N ALA A 58 -3.32 12.34 -29.84
CA ALA A 58 -3.92 13.66 -29.65
C ALA A 58 -5.35 13.59 -29.08
N GLU A 59 -6.17 12.61 -29.49
CA GLU A 59 -7.50 12.39 -28.91
C GLU A 59 -7.45 11.87 -27.46
N GLU A 60 -6.48 11.02 -27.10
CA GLU A 60 -6.33 10.52 -25.72
C GLU A 60 -5.81 11.57 -24.71
N ASN A 61 -5.18 12.65 -25.17
CA ASN A 61 -4.58 13.70 -24.32
C ASN A 61 -5.49 14.91 -24.00
N GLN A 62 -6.79 14.86 -24.28
CA GLN A 62 -7.70 16.01 -24.07
C GLN A 62 -8.05 16.35 -22.60
N GLY A 63 -7.51 15.63 -21.62
CA GLY A 63 -7.82 15.79 -20.19
C GLY A 63 -6.59 15.94 -19.31
N THR A 64 -6.77 16.54 -18.14
CA THR A 64 -5.71 16.68 -17.13
C THR A 64 -5.56 15.39 -16.32
N ARG A 65 -4.32 14.97 -16.05
CA ARG A 65 -4.01 13.90 -15.07
C ARG A 65 -3.87 14.51 -13.68
N TRP A 66 -4.66 14.01 -12.74
CA TRP A 66 -4.65 14.36 -11.32
C TRP A 66 -4.19 13.17 -10.48
N ALA A 67 -3.57 13.46 -9.33
CA ALA A 67 -3.23 12.43 -8.35
C ALA A 67 -3.55 12.86 -6.91
N VAL A 68 -3.89 11.88 -6.06
CA VAL A 68 -4.00 12.04 -4.61
C VAL A 68 -3.18 10.92 -3.96
N LEU A 69 -2.16 11.30 -3.19
CA LEU A 69 -1.22 10.39 -2.56
C LEU A 69 -1.35 10.50 -1.03
N VAL A 70 -1.57 9.39 -0.31
CA VAL A 70 -1.95 9.41 1.11
C VAL A 70 -1.16 8.40 1.94
N ALA A 71 -0.35 8.91 2.88
CA ALA A 71 0.26 8.09 3.94
C ALA A 71 -0.61 8.20 5.20
N GLY A 72 -1.22 7.09 5.61
CA GLY A 72 -2.14 7.06 6.77
C GLY A 72 -1.45 6.99 8.14
N SER A 73 -0.14 6.76 8.21
CA SER A 73 0.61 6.68 9.46
C SER A 73 1.44 7.92 9.80
N LYS A 74 1.80 8.00 11.07
CA LYS A 74 2.92 8.79 11.61
C LYS A 74 3.88 7.89 12.40
N GLY A 75 4.99 8.46 12.87
CA GLY A 75 6.03 7.76 13.62
C GLY A 75 7.13 7.19 12.73
N PHE A 76 8.38 7.23 13.21
CA PHE A 76 9.55 6.80 12.43
C PHE A 76 9.54 5.30 12.13
N GLU A 77 8.92 4.51 13.00
CA GLU A 77 8.63 3.09 12.81
C GLU A 77 7.71 2.79 11.60
N ASN A 78 7.01 3.80 11.08
CA ASN A 78 6.14 3.72 9.90
C ASN A 78 6.71 4.49 8.67
N TYR A 79 8.03 4.67 8.64
CA TYR A 79 8.80 5.26 7.53
C TYR A 79 8.33 4.82 6.12
N ARG A 80 8.14 3.51 5.92
CA ARG A 80 7.70 2.86 4.68
C ARG A 80 6.50 3.54 4.00
N HIS A 81 5.46 3.90 4.75
CA HIS A 81 4.26 4.50 4.13
C HIS A 81 4.53 5.92 3.58
N GLN A 82 5.33 6.74 4.28
CA GLN A 82 5.66 8.09 3.80
C GLN A 82 6.72 8.06 2.69
N SER A 83 7.65 7.10 2.72
CA SER A 83 8.62 6.86 1.65
C SER A 83 7.94 6.32 0.39
N ASP A 84 6.94 5.45 0.51
CA ASP A 84 6.09 5.00 -0.60
C ASP A 84 5.39 6.17 -1.28
N ILE A 85 4.75 7.06 -0.51
CA ILE A 85 4.09 8.27 -1.05
C ILE A 85 5.07 9.23 -1.71
N CYS A 86 6.26 9.41 -1.13
CA CYS A 86 7.32 10.20 -1.73
C CYS A 86 7.81 9.59 -3.05
N HIS A 87 8.01 8.27 -3.12
CA HIS A 87 8.44 7.57 -4.32
C HIS A 87 7.37 7.64 -5.43
N ALA A 88 6.11 7.41 -5.09
CA ALA A 88 4.97 7.59 -6.01
C ALA A 88 4.91 9.02 -6.57
N TYR A 89 5.15 10.05 -5.76
CA TYR A 89 5.26 11.43 -6.25
C TYR A 89 6.37 11.59 -7.29
N GLN A 90 7.57 11.05 -7.05
CA GLN A 90 8.68 11.14 -8.01
C GLN A 90 8.33 10.47 -9.35
N ILE A 91 7.71 9.30 -9.33
CA ILE A 91 7.29 8.58 -10.55
C ILE A 91 6.32 9.43 -11.37
N LEU A 92 5.26 9.95 -10.73
CA LEU A 92 4.27 10.81 -11.38
C LEU A 92 4.89 12.12 -11.91
N LYS A 93 5.83 12.68 -11.16
CA LYS A 93 6.56 13.90 -11.53
C LYS A 93 7.42 13.70 -12.77
N ARG A 94 8.18 12.60 -12.84
CA ARG A 94 8.95 12.21 -14.04
C ARG A 94 8.02 11.85 -15.21
N GLY A 95 6.86 11.27 -14.92
CA GLY A 95 5.77 11.06 -15.88
C GLY A 95 5.12 12.33 -16.44
N GLY A 96 5.52 13.52 -15.96
CA GLY A 96 5.04 14.81 -16.45
C GLY A 96 3.73 15.28 -15.82
N LEU A 97 3.28 14.69 -14.70
CA LEU A 97 2.24 15.31 -13.88
C LEU A 97 2.80 16.56 -13.18
N LYS A 98 1.95 17.58 -13.04
CA LYS A 98 2.32 18.88 -12.48
C LYS A 98 1.97 18.97 -11.00
N ASP A 99 2.70 19.77 -10.24
CA ASP A 99 2.52 19.85 -8.78
C ASP A 99 1.15 20.41 -8.40
N GLU A 100 0.58 21.31 -9.19
CA GLU A 100 -0.79 21.80 -8.98
C GLU A 100 -1.87 20.70 -9.06
N ASN A 101 -1.57 19.57 -9.71
CA ASN A 101 -2.50 18.46 -9.94
C ASN A 101 -2.22 17.21 -9.09
N ILE A 102 -1.09 17.17 -8.35
CA ILE A 102 -0.79 16.11 -7.37
C ILE A 102 -1.02 16.68 -5.97
N VAL A 103 -1.96 16.09 -5.22
CA VAL A 103 -2.23 16.42 -3.82
C VAL A 103 -1.55 15.40 -2.92
N VAL A 104 -0.71 15.85 -1.98
CA VAL A 104 0.05 14.96 -1.08
C VAL A 104 -0.39 15.10 0.38
N PHE A 105 -0.78 13.98 0.96
CA PHE A 105 -1.04 13.79 2.38
C PHE A 105 0.08 12.94 2.98
N MET A 106 0.92 13.54 3.81
CA MET A 106 1.98 12.83 4.57
C MET A 106 2.21 13.54 5.90
N TYR A 107 2.41 12.81 7.00
CA TYR A 107 2.50 13.46 8.31
C TYR A 107 3.71 14.39 8.46
N ASP A 108 4.79 14.12 7.69
CA ASP A 108 5.99 14.93 7.55
C ASP A 108 6.96 14.89 8.75
N ASP A 109 6.96 13.78 9.48
CA ASP A 109 7.76 13.53 10.68
C ASP A 109 8.94 12.55 10.46
N ILE A 110 9.24 12.19 9.20
CA ILE A 110 10.27 11.21 8.84
C ILE A 110 11.61 11.86 8.44
N ALA A 111 11.60 12.74 7.43
CA ALA A 111 12.83 13.27 6.83
C ALA A 111 13.72 13.98 7.86
N ASN A 112 13.14 14.78 8.75
CA ASN A 112 13.84 15.49 9.82
C ASN A 112 13.70 14.81 11.19
N ASN A 113 13.38 13.52 11.24
CA ASN A 113 13.29 12.79 12.50
C ASN A 113 14.68 12.68 13.15
N LYS A 114 14.75 12.76 14.49
CA LYS A 114 16.00 12.54 15.25
C LYS A 114 16.58 11.14 15.06
N LEU A 115 15.77 10.17 14.65
CA LEU A 115 16.17 8.81 14.35
C LEU A 115 16.61 8.60 12.90
N ASN A 116 16.40 9.58 12.00
CA ASN A 116 16.81 9.45 10.61
C ASN A 116 18.34 9.61 10.49
N PRO A 117 19.10 8.57 10.09
CA PRO A 117 20.54 8.68 9.92
C PRO A 117 20.94 9.53 8.70
N ARG A 118 19.98 9.91 7.84
CA ARG A 118 20.17 10.86 6.73
C ARG A 118 19.17 12.03 6.83
N PRO A 119 19.39 13.02 7.71
CA PRO A 119 18.46 14.14 7.90
C PRO A 119 18.14 14.87 6.58
N GLY A 120 16.86 15.10 6.34
CA GLY A 120 16.33 15.71 5.13
C GLY A 120 16.10 14.75 3.95
N VAL A 121 16.54 13.49 4.05
CA VAL A 121 16.45 12.47 2.98
C VAL A 121 15.49 11.36 3.35
N VAL A 122 14.73 10.87 2.35
CA VAL A 122 13.89 9.66 2.45
C VAL A 122 14.20 8.74 1.26
N ILE A 123 14.37 7.44 1.48
CA ILE A 123 14.68 6.44 0.44
C ILE A 123 13.64 5.32 0.47
N ASN A 124 13.20 4.77 -0.67
CA ASN A 124 12.18 3.71 -0.71
C ASN A 124 12.72 2.32 -1.12
N ARG A 125 14.02 2.23 -1.41
CA ARG A 125 14.77 0.97 -1.59
C ARG A 125 16.20 1.10 -1.03
N PRO A 126 16.92 0.00 -0.75
CA PRO A 126 18.20 0.04 -0.03
C PRO A 126 19.30 0.90 -0.66
N ASP A 127 19.36 0.90 -1.99
CA ASP A 127 20.31 1.64 -2.85
C ASP A 127 19.63 2.81 -3.58
N GLY A 128 18.45 3.24 -3.10
CA GLY A 128 17.65 4.29 -3.72
C GLY A 128 18.17 5.70 -3.45
N ASP A 129 17.89 6.59 -4.40
CA ASP A 129 18.06 8.04 -4.27
C ASP A 129 17.01 8.66 -3.32
N ASP A 130 17.19 9.94 -2.98
CA ASP A 130 16.22 10.69 -2.19
C ASP A 130 14.90 10.89 -2.94
N VAL A 131 13.81 10.36 -2.40
CA VAL A 131 12.44 10.55 -2.90
C VAL A 131 11.70 11.69 -2.21
N TYR A 132 12.24 12.29 -1.13
CA TYR A 132 11.61 13.38 -0.39
C TYR A 132 11.69 14.74 -1.11
N VAL A 133 12.76 14.96 -1.87
CA VAL A 133 13.05 16.24 -2.54
C VAL A 133 11.89 16.70 -3.44
N GLY A 134 11.44 17.93 -3.25
CA GLY A 134 10.38 18.55 -4.06
C GLY A 134 8.94 18.12 -3.73
N VAL A 135 8.73 17.09 -2.90
CA VAL A 135 7.38 16.61 -2.53
C VAL A 135 6.58 17.75 -1.87
N PRO A 136 5.42 18.16 -2.43
CA PRO A 136 4.64 19.27 -1.90
C PRO A 136 4.03 18.93 -0.54
N LYS A 137 4.01 19.92 0.36
CA LYS A 137 3.46 19.79 1.73
C LYS A 137 2.02 20.28 1.78
N ASP A 138 1.14 19.64 1.01
CA ASP A 138 -0.26 20.07 0.92
C ASP A 138 -1.01 19.83 2.23
N TYR A 139 -0.91 18.61 2.77
CA TYR A 139 -1.55 18.24 4.03
C TYR A 139 -0.54 17.48 4.89
N THR A 140 -0.11 18.11 5.98
CA THR A 140 0.88 17.56 6.92
C THR A 140 0.44 17.67 8.37
N GLY A 141 1.09 16.89 9.25
CA GLY A 141 0.70 16.78 10.65
C GLY A 141 -0.80 16.53 10.82
N LYS A 142 -1.44 17.33 11.67
CA LYS A 142 -2.88 17.21 11.97
C LYS A 142 -3.84 17.45 10.79
N HIS A 143 -3.33 17.95 9.66
CA HIS A 143 -4.13 18.18 8.46
C HIS A 143 -4.30 16.91 7.62
N VAL A 144 -3.56 15.83 7.96
CA VAL A 144 -3.81 14.48 7.45
C VAL A 144 -4.95 13.83 8.24
N ASN A 145 -6.18 14.12 7.82
CA ASN A 145 -7.41 13.60 8.42
C ASN A 145 -8.44 13.27 7.32
N SER A 146 -9.41 12.43 7.67
CA SER A 146 -10.41 11.90 6.75
C SER A 146 -11.32 12.99 6.15
N GLU A 147 -11.68 14.02 6.94
CA GLU A 147 -12.46 15.17 6.45
C GLU A 147 -11.75 15.91 5.30
N ASN A 148 -10.47 16.25 5.46
CA ASN A 148 -9.68 16.92 4.44
C ASN A 148 -9.50 16.04 3.19
N LEU A 149 -9.28 14.73 3.36
CA LEU A 149 -9.18 13.81 2.22
C LEU A 149 -10.49 13.76 1.43
N PHE A 150 -11.64 13.69 2.10
CA PHE A 150 -12.94 13.72 1.43
C PHE A 150 -13.20 15.05 0.71
N ALA A 151 -12.85 16.19 1.33
CA ALA A 151 -12.93 17.51 0.69
C ALA A 151 -12.04 17.60 -0.57
N VAL A 152 -10.80 17.11 -0.49
CA VAL A 152 -9.87 17.04 -1.63
C VAL A 152 -10.43 16.22 -2.78
N LEU A 153 -10.93 15.02 -2.51
CA LEU A 153 -11.46 14.12 -3.53
C LEU A 153 -12.70 14.68 -4.23
N LEU A 154 -13.55 15.40 -3.50
CA LEU A 154 -14.72 16.07 -4.04
C LEU A 154 -14.40 17.38 -4.79
N GLY A 155 -13.19 17.93 -4.65
CA GLY A 155 -12.82 19.23 -5.19
C GLY A 155 -13.35 20.42 -4.37
N ASP A 156 -13.81 20.18 -3.14
CA ASP A 156 -14.45 21.20 -2.30
C ASP A 156 -13.42 21.95 -1.44
N LYS A 157 -12.95 23.10 -1.96
CA LYS A 157 -12.05 24.00 -1.23
C LYS A 157 -12.67 24.61 0.03
N SER A 158 -14.00 24.66 0.15
CA SER A 158 -14.69 25.27 1.29
C SER A 158 -14.78 24.33 2.51
N ALA A 159 -14.76 23.02 2.27
CA ALA A 159 -14.73 22.00 3.31
C ALA A 159 -13.32 21.74 3.89
N VAL A 160 -12.26 22.17 3.19
CA VAL A 160 -10.86 21.99 3.63
C VAL A 160 -10.54 22.82 4.88
N LYS A 161 -9.87 22.18 5.85
CA LYS A 161 -9.41 22.80 7.11
C LYS A 161 -7.88 22.78 7.19
N GLY A 162 -7.26 23.91 6.84
CA GLY A 162 -5.81 24.10 6.80
C GLY A 162 -5.13 23.36 5.65
N GLY A 163 -3.82 23.11 5.77
CA GLY A 163 -3.00 22.68 4.63
C GLY A 163 -2.86 23.76 3.56
N SER A 164 -2.51 23.38 2.33
CA SER A 164 -2.34 24.28 1.19
C SER A 164 -3.65 24.72 0.52
N GLY A 165 -4.77 24.03 0.80
CA GLY A 165 -6.04 24.24 0.10
C GLY A 165 -6.08 23.68 -1.33
N LYS A 166 -5.09 22.86 -1.72
CA LYS A 166 -5.08 22.15 -3.01
C LYS A 166 -6.10 21.00 -2.99
N VAL A 167 -6.96 20.91 -4.00
CA VAL A 167 -8.02 19.89 -4.12
C VAL A 167 -8.12 19.40 -5.56
N VAL A 168 -8.78 18.26 -5.80
CA VAL A 168 -8.99 17.68 -7.14
C VAL A 168 -10.15 18.38 -7.85
N ASN A 169 -9.89 19.61 -8.31
CA ASN A 169 -10.83 20.42 -9.10
C ASN A 169 -10.78 20.02 -10.60
N SER A 170 -11.10 18.75 -10.85
CA SER A 170 -10.99 18.08 -12.15
C SER A 170 -12.22 18.29 -13.05
N SER A 171 -12.03 18.08 -14.35
CA SER A 171 -13.03 18.17 -15.42
C SER A 171 -13.57 16.80 -15.86
N SER A 172 -14.64 16.76 -16.67
CA SER A 172 -15.22 15.50 -17.19
C SER A 172 -14.28 14.68 -18.08
N ASN A 173 -13.22 15.28 -18.63
CA ASN A 173 -12.24 14.59 -19.48
C ASN A 173 -11.00 14.13 -18.70
N ASP A 174 -10.86 14.58 -17.45
CA ASP A 174 -9.68 14.35 -16.63
C ASP A 174 -9.63 12.91 -16.09
N ARG A 175 -8.41 12.42 -15.85
CA ARG A 175 -8.17 11.12 -15.18
C ARG A 175 -7.58 11.34 -13.80
N ILE A 176 -7.98 10.50 -12.84
CA ILE A 176 -7.56 10.60 -11.44
C ILE A 176 -6.85 9.31 -11.03
N PHE A 177 -5.64 9.42 -10.49
CA PHE A 177 -4.93 8.34 -9.80
C PHE A 177 -4.99 8.57 -8.29
N ILE A 178 -5.45 7.59 -7.52
CA ILE A 178 -5.42 7.65 -6.05
C ILE A 178 -4.48 6.56 -5.57
N TYR A 179 -3.55 6.90 -4.69
CA TYR A 179 -2.69 5.94 -4.03
C TYR A 179 -2.68 6.18 -2.52
N TYR A 180 -2.95 5.12 -1.78
CA TYR A 180 -2.99 5.10 -0.32
C TYR A 180 -2.03 4.03 0.21
N ALA A 181 -1.24 4.36 1.24
CA ALA A 181 -0.37 3.44 1.97
C ALA A 181 -0.47 3.65 3.49
N ASP A 182 -0.89 2.61 4.23
CA ASP A 182 -0.88 2.57 5.70
C ASP A 182 -1.15 1.15 6.24
N HIS A 183 -1.22 1.03 7.56
CA HIS A 183 -2.01 0.02 8.27
C HIS A 183 -3.49 0.02 7.86
N GLY A 184 -4.13 -1.13 8.02
CA GLY A 184 -5.57 -1.30 7.84
C GLY A 184 -6.17 -2.36 8.74
N GLY A 185 -7.47 -2.55 8.57
CA GLY A 185 -8.23 -3.66 9.13
C GLY A 185 -9.55 -3.86 8.40
N PRO A 186 -10.34 -4.89 8.77
CA PRO A 186 -11.59 -5.21 8.10
C PRO A 186 -12.60 -4.04 8.03
N GLY A 187 -12.70 -3.37 6.88
CA GLY A 187 -13.57 -2.23 6.62
C GLY A 187 -13.02 -0.85 7.02
N ILE A 188 -11.74 -0.76 7.41
CA ILE A 188 -11.11 0.47 7.92
C ILE A 188 -9.69 0.68 7.37
N LEU A 189 -9.34 1.92 7.07
CA LEU A 189 -7.98 2.37 6.76
C LEU A 189 -7.54 3.41 7.79
N GLY A 190 -6.28 3.36 8.23
CA GLY A 190 -5.77 4.28 9.23
C GLY A 190 -5.68 5.73 8.75
N MET A 191 -5.57 6.65 9.69
CA MET A 191 -5.22 8.05 9.46
C MET A 191 -4.35 8.52 10.63
N PRO A 192 -3.41 9.48 10.44
CA PRO A 192 -2.55 9.91 11.53
C PRO A 192 -3.33 10.64 12.62
N GLU A 193 -4.44 11.28 12.25
CA GLU A 193 -5.43 11.86 13.16
C GLU A 193 -6.77 11.12 13.06
N ASN A 194 -7.36 10.92 14.23
CA ASN A 194 -8.67 10.30 14.40
C ASN A 194 -9.82 11.25 13.98
N PRO A 195 -10.96 10.72 13.49
CA PRO A 195 -11.27 9.30 13.28
C PRO A 195 -10.64 8.73 11.99
N TYR A 196 -10.43 7.42 11.99
CA TYR A 196 -9.94 6.65 10.84
C TYR A 196 -10.94 6.65 9.67
N LEU A 197 -10.47 6.21 8.49
CA LEU A 197 -11.26 6.18 7.27
C LEU A 197 -12.06 4.87 7.18
N TYR A 198 -13.38 4.98 7.35
CA TYR A 198 -14.30 3.85 7.17
C TYR A 198 -14.64 3.65 5.69
N ALA A 199 -14.61 2.40 5.25
CA ALA A 199 -14.82 2.04 3.84
C ALA A 199 -16.14 2.58 3.27
N LYS A 200 -17.23 2.50 4.04
CA LYS A 200 -18.54 3.03 3.62
C LYS A 200 -18.49 4.53 3.30
N ASP A 201 -17.84 5.34 4.14
CA ASP A 201 -17.77 6.79 3.94
C ASP A 201 -16.93 7.12 2.69
N PHE A 202 -15.83 6.41 2.48
CA PHE A 202 -15.00 6.53 1.28
C PHE A 202 -15.74 6.15 0.00
N ILE A 203 -16.45 5.02 -0.03
CA ILE A 203 -17.28 4.62 -1.18
C ILE A 203 -18.40 5.64 -1.47
N GLU A 204 -19.04 6.22 -0.45
CA GLU A 204 -20.03 7.28 -0.67
C GLU A 204 -19.40 8.59 -1.20
N VAL A 205 -18.15 8.90 -0.85
CA VAL A 205 -17.37 10.00 -1.45
C VAL A 205 -17.06 9.72 -2.92
N LEU A 206 -16.64 8.50 -3.27
CA LEU A 206 -16.41 8.10 -4.66
C LEU A 206 -17.70 8.17 -5.51
N LYS A 207 -18.85 7.75 -4.96
CA LYS A 207 -20.17 7.90 -5.61
C LYS A 207 -20.55 9.37 -5.81
N LYS A 208 -20.35 10.24 -4.82
CA LYS A 208 -20.58 11.69 -4.95
C LYS A 208 -19.68 12.31 -6.03
N LYS A 209 -18.39 11.93 -6.06
CA LYS A 209 -17.44 12.35 -7.09
C LYS A 209 -17.90 11.89 -8.48
N HIS A 210 -18.35 10.64 -8.63
CA HIS A 210 -18.92 10.14 -9.89
C HIS A 210 -20.18 10.92 -10.32
N ALA A 211 -21.14 11.11 -9.40
CA ALA A 211 -22.39 11.83 -9.67
C ALA A 211 -22.16 13.27 -10.14
N SER A 212 -21.06 13.92 -9.72
CA SER A 212 -20.67 15.24 -10.19
C SER A 212 -20.14 15.28 -11.64
N ARG A 213 -19.81 14.12 -12.24
CA ARG A 213 -19.23 13.97 -13.59
C ARG A 213 -17.94 14.77 -13.83
N THR A 214 -17.12 14.91 -12.79
CA THR A 214 -15.85 15.66 -12.81
C THR A 214 -14.62 14.79 -13.05
N TYR A 215 -14.76 13.65 -13.72
CA TYR A 215 -13.66 12.83 -14.27
C TYR A 215 -14.20 11.88 -15.35
N LYS A 216 -13.29 11.37 -16.20
CA LYS A 216 -13.56 10.34 -17.20
C LYS A 216 -13.45 8.94 -16.58
N GLU A 217 -12.25 8.61 -16.11
CA GLU A 217 -11.93 7.35 -15.41
C GLU A 217 -11.00 7.61 -14.21
N MET A 218 -11.01 6.70 -13.24
CA MET A 218 -10.18 6.75 -12.03
C MET A 218 -9.53 5.40 -11.74
N VAL A 219 -8.29 5.40 -11.26
CA VAL A 219 -7.57 4.21 -10.77
C VAL A 219 -7.21 4.43 -9.31
N ILE A 220 -7.46 3.45 -8.44
CA ILE A 220 -7.19 3.50 -7.01
C ILE A 220 -6.31 2.32 -6.60
N TYR A 221 -5.13 2.60 -6.05
CA TYR A 221 -4.20 1.63 -5.48
C TYR A 221 -4.20 1.76 -3.94
N VAL A 222 -4.35 0.64 -3.22
CA VAL A 222 -4.41 0.62 -1.75
C VAL A 222 -3.45 -0.41 -1.18
N GLU A 223 -2.37 0.08 -0.56
CA GLU A 223 -1.53 -0.66 0.37
C GLU A 223 -2.12 -0.56 1.78
N ALA A 224 -2.71 -1.66 2.25
CA ALA A 224 -3.07 -1.87 3.65
C ALA A 224 -3.40 -3.34 3.97
N CYS A 225 -3.41 -3.67 5.26
CA CYS A 225 -3.93 -4.93 5.78
C CYS A 225 -5.43 -5.06 5.53
N GLU A 226 -5.87 -6.26 5.13
CA GLU A 226 -7.24 -6.59 4.73
C GLU A 226 -7.84 -5.59 3.71
N SER A 227 -7.03 -4.99 2.84
CA SER A 227 -7.41 -3.85 2.00
C SER A 227 -8.55 -4.17 1.01
N GLY A 228 -8.73 -5.43 0.63
CA GLY A 228 -9.91 -5.87 -0.13
C GLY A 228 -11.25 -5.57 0.56
N SER A 229 -11.28 -5.59 1.90
CA SER A 229 -12.48 -5.31 2.70
C SER A 229 -13.01 -3.88 2.58
N ILE A 230 -12.22 -2.97 2.00
CA ILE A 230 -12.61 -1.57 1.72
C ILE A 230 -13.56 -1.48 0.52
N PHE A 231 -13.57 -2.50 -0.34
CA PHE A 231 -14.31 -2.49 -1.62
C PHE A 231 -15.28 -3.67 -1.74
N GLU A 232 -14.99 -4.79 -1.07
CA GLU A 232 -15.77 -6.01 -1.19
C GLU A 232 -17.22 -5.84 -0.73
N GLY A 233 -18.15 -6.27 -1.59
CA GLY A 233 -19.60 -6.13 -1.38
C GLY A 233 -20.18 -4.70 -1.41
N ILE A 234 -19.34 -3.65 -1.48
CA ILE A 234 -19.82 -2.25 -1.46
C ILE A 234 -19.39 -1.40 -2.66
N MET A 235 -18.32 -1.78 -3.38
CA MET A 235 -17.81 -1.05 -4.54
C MET A 235 -18.63 -1.35 -5.81
N PRO A 236 -19.34 -0.36 -6.40
CA PRO A 236 -20.07 -0.55 -7.65
C PRO A 236 -19.12 -0.65 -8.85
N LYS A 237 -19.59 -1.23 -9.95
CA LYS A 237 -18.80 -1.43 -11.20
C LYS A 237 -19.07 -0.37 -12.27
N ASP A 238 -20.04 0.49 -12.05
CA ASP A 238 -20.55 1.50 -12.98
C ASP A 238 -20.03 2.92 -12.73
N LEU A 239 -19.12 3.10 -11.75
CA LEU A 239 -18.55 4.40 -11.41
C LEU A 239 -17.40 4.87 -12.34
N SER A 240 -16.99 4.10 -13.35
CA SER A 240 -15.74 4.36 -14.10
C SER A 240 -14.48 4.42 -13.20
N ILE A 241 -14.46 3.61 -12.13
CA ILE A 241 -13.33 3.49 -11.20
C ILE A 241 -12.82 2.05 -11.25
N TYR A 242 -11.51 1.87 -11.47
CA TYR A 242 -10.79 0.62 -11.24
C TYR A 242 -10.02 0.69 -9.92
N VAL A 243 -9.90 -0.45 -9.23
CA VAL A 243 -9.25 -0.54 -7.92
C VAL A 243 -8.39 -1.78 -7.86
N THR A 244 -7.19 -1.66 -7.28
CA THR A 244 -6.38 -2.81 -6.83
C THR A 244 -5.94 -2.66 -5.37
N THR A 245 -5.84 -3.78 -4.66
CA THR A 245 -5.52 -3.82 -3.23
C THR A 245 -4.36 -4.77 -2.95
N ALA A 246 -3.49 -4.42 -2.01
CA ALA A 246 -2.32 -5.23 -1.62
C ALA A 246 -2.69 -6.62 -1.05
N SER A 247 -3.88 -6.74 -0.48
CA SER A 247 -4.39 -7.96 0.15
C SER A 247 -5.88 -8.17 -0.18
N ASN A 248 -6.36 -9.40 0.02
CA ASN A 248 -7.79 -9.70 0.10
C ASN A 248 -8.44 -9.11 1.37
N ALA A 249 -9.70 -9.43 1.65
CA ALA A 249 -10.41 -8.92 2.84
C ALA A 249 -10.03 -9.60 4.17
N GLU A 250 -9.14 -10.59 4.18
CA GLU A 250 -8.89 -11.50 5.31
C GLU A 250 -7.44 -11.54 5.79
N GLU A 251 -6.49 -11.28 4.91
CA GLU A 251 -5.06 -11.38 5.17
C GLU A 251 -4.39 -10.02 5.39
N SER A 252 -3.19 -10.05 5.97
CA SER A 252 -2.33 -8.87 6.11
C SER A 252 -1.67 -8.50 4.78
N SER A 253 -1.27 -7.24 4.63
CA SER A 253 -0.18 -6.88 3.73
C SER A 253 1.17 -6.85 4.48
N TYR A 254 2.25 -6.52 3.77
CA TYR A 254 3.62 -6.84 4.18
C TYR A 254 4.61 -5.71 3.90
N ALA A 255 5.41 -5.36 4.90
CA ALA A 255 6.55 -4.46 4.77
C ALA A 255 7.76 -5.20 4.18
N THR A 256 8.59 -4.53 3.40
CA THR A 256 9.85 -5.07 2.86
C THR A 256 11.01 -4.09 3.04
N TYR A 257 12.20 -4.47 2.58
CA TYR A 257 13.45 -3.75 2.81
C TYR A 257 13.67 -3.46 4.31
N CYS A 258 13.53 -4.49 5.16
CA CYS A 258 13.51 -4.40 6.62
C CYS A 258 14.84 -4.82 7.28
N PRO A 259 15.12 -4.41 8.53
CA PRO A 259 16.33 -4.82 9.23
C PRO A 259 16.50 -6.35 9.31
N GLY A 260 17.63 -6.88 8.86
CA GLY A 260 17.89 -8.32 8.90
C GLY A 260 17.09 -9.18 7.91
N THR A 261 16.32 -8.57 6.99
CA THR A 261 15.72 -9.25 5.83
C THR A 261 16.65 -9.12 4.60
N ASN A 262 16.46 -9.95 3.57
CA ASN A 262 17.16 -9.80 2.28
C ASN A 262 16.23 -9.24 1.17
N PRO A 263 16.60 -8.14 0.48
CA PRO A 263 17.75 -7.27 0.77
C PRO A 263 17.48 -6.35 1.99
N PRO A 264 18.50 -6.07 2.82
CA PRO A 264 18.36 -5.23 4.00
C PRO A 264 18.44 -3.74 3.63
N PRO A 265 17.88 -2.84 4.45
CA PRO A 265 18.08 -1.41 4.33
C PRO A 265 19.48 -1.00 4.82
N PRO A 266 19.91 0.26 4.57
CA PRO A 266 21.09 0.80 5.23
C PRO A 266 20.93 0.79 6.76
N GLU A 267 22.05 0.84 7.48
CA GLU A 267 22.04 0.72 8.94
C GLU A 267 21.19 1.81 9.62
N ASN A 268 20.49 1.42 10.69
CA ASN A 268 19.60 2.24 11.51
C ASN A 268 18.31 2.75 10.83
N PHE A 269 18.01 2.33 9.60
CA PHE A 269 16.67 2.49 9.03
C PHE A 269 15.69 1.40 9.52
N PRO A 270 14.38 1.70 9.60
CA PRO A 270 13.31 0.70 9.64
C PRO A 270 13.10 0.08 8.24
N CYS A 271 11.99 -0.63 8.04
CA CYS A 271 11.52 -1.02 6.70
C CYS A 271 11.35 0.22 5.79
N LEU A 272 11.86 0.15 4.55
CA LEU A 272 11.88 1.29 3.61
C LEU A 272 10.68 1.39 2.68
N GLY A 273 9.85 0.34 2.58
CA GLY A 273 8.67 0.32 1.72
C GLY A 273 7.80 -0.90 1.99
N ASP A 274 6.64 -0.97 1.36
CA ASP A 274 5.72 -2.11 1.47
C ASP A 274 5.69 -2.93 0.16
N LEU A 275 5.47 -4.24 0.27
CA LEU A 275 5.75 -5.21 -0.80
C LEU A 275 4.94 -4.92 -2.08
N TYR A 276 3.64 -4.65 -1.94
CA TYR A 276 2.79 -4.31 -3.08
C TYR A 276 3.14 -2.91 -3.63
N SER A 277 3.44 -1.97 -2.74
CA SER A 277 3.88 -0.61 -3.09
C SER A 277 5.11 -0.62 -3.98
N VAL A 278 6.22 -1.21 -3.51
CA VAL A 278 7.47 -1.26 -4.26
C VAL A 278 7.31 -2.12 -5.52
N ALA A 279 6.44 -3.13 -5.50
CA ALA A 279 6.15 -3.93 -6.68
C ALA A 279 5.54 -3.10 -7.82
N TRP A 280 4.56 -2.23 -7.57
CA TRP A 280 3.98 -1.40 -8.64
C TRP A 280 4.85 -0.20 -8.98
N MET A 281 5.49 0.43 -8.00
CA MET A 281 6.32 1.61 -8.23
C MET A 281 7.57 1.30 -9.04
N GLU A 282 8.33 0.27 -8.65
CA GLU A 282 9.54 -0.12 -9.38
C GLU A 282 9.18 -0.63 -10.79
N ASP A 283 8.07 -1.38 -10.93
CA ASP A 283 7.53 -1.75 -12.23
C ASP A 283 7.25 -0.52 -13.11
N SER A 284 6.55 0.48 -12.58
CA SER A 284 6.24 1.71 -13.31
C SER A 284 7.46 2.52 -13.75
N GLU A 285 8.53 2.60 -12.95
CA GLU A 285 9.73 3.35 -13.34
C GLU A 285 10.71 2.58 -14.24
N SER A 286 10.53 1.28 -14.39
CA SER A 286 11.37 0.43 -15.24
C SER A 286 10.77 0.10 -16.61
N HIS A 287 9.54 0.57 -16.89
CA HIS A 287 8.79 0.25 -18.11
C HIS A 287 8.29 1.49 -18.86
N ASN A 288 8.16 1.33 -20.18
CA ASN A 288 7.54 2.33 -21.04
C ASN A 288 6.00 2.30 -20.86
N LEU A 289 5.47 3.24 -20.07
CA LEU A 289 4.05 3.30 -19.69
C LEU A 289 3.08 3.65 -20.84
N LYS A 290 3.58 4.06 -22.03
CA LYS A 290 2.76 4.11 -23.25
C LYS A 290 2.47 2.72 -23.82
N ARG A 291 3.31 1.73 -23.50
CA ARG A 291 3.16 0.34 -23.98
C ARG A 291 2.46 -0.54 -22.96
N GLU A 292 2.79 -0.39 -21.68
CA GLU A 292 2.22 -1.21 -20.62
C GLU A 292 0.77 -0.84 -20.29
N THR A 293 -0.08 -1.86 -20.15
CA THR A 293 -1.47 -1.73 -19.73
C THR A 293 -1.63 -1.95 -18.23
N ILE A 294 -2.73 -1.46 -17.68
CA ILE A 294 -3.09 -1.64 -16.27
C ILE A 294 -3.15 -3.13 -15.89
N ILE A 295 -3.68 -4.00 -16.75
CA ILE A 295 -3.73 -5.44 -16.48
C ILE A 295 -2.35 -6.12 -16.49
N GLN A 296 -1.38 -5.62 -17.27
CA GLN A 296 -0.02 -6.16 -17.28
C GLN A 296 0.67 -5.88 -15.94
N GLN A 297 0.61 -4.63 -15.46
CA GLN A 297 1.11 -4.26 -14.13
C GLN A 297 0.39 -5.03 -13.02
N TYR A 298 -0.95 -5.13 -13.01
CA TYR A 298 -1.66 -5.93 -12.00
C TYR A 298 -1.17 -7.38 -11.94
N VAL A 299 -0.93 -8.03 -13.09
CA VAL A 299 -0.41 -9.41 -13.11
C VAL A 299 1.01 -9.50 -12.53
N LYS A 300 1.92 -8.58 -12.89
CA LYS A 300 3.29 -8.55 -12.33
C LYS A 300 3.30 -8.26 -10.83
N VAL A 301 2.52 -7.27 -10.39
CA VAL A 301 2.39 -6.86 -8.99
C VAL A 301 1.79 -7.99 -8.16
N LYS A 302 0.78 -8.69 -8.70
CA LYS A 302 0.21 -9.89 -8.09
C LYS A 302 1.22 -11.03 -7.95
N GLU A 303 2.03 -11.30 -8.98
CA GLU A 303 3.09 -12.30 -8.93
C GLU A 303 4.08 -11.98 -7.81
N ARG A 304 4.66 -10.78 -7.83
CA ARG A 304 5.68 -10.33 -6.86
C ARG A 304 5.14 -10.27 -5.43
N THR A 305 3.92 -9.76 -5.24
CA THR A 305 3.27 -9.66 -3.92
C THR A 305 2.86 -11.03 -3.35
N SER A 306 2.58 -12.02 -4.20
CA SER A 306 2.34 -13.40 -3.75
C SER A 306 3.60 -14.15 -3.28
N ASN A 307 4.78 -13.53 -3.43
CA ASN A 307 6.10 -14.12 -3.16
C ASN A 307 6.27 -15.49 -3.84
N HIS A 308 5.94 -15.56 -5.13
CA HIS A 308 5.89 -16.77 -5.98
C HIS A 308 4.87 -17.81 -5.53
N HIS A 309 3.65 -17.34 -5.25
CA HIS A 309 2.50 -18.17 -4.87
C HIS A 309 2.73 -19.04 -3.61
N THR A 310 3.73 -18.74 -2.79
CA THR A 310 3.93 -19.45 -1.52
C THR A 310 2.90 -19.03 -0.50
N PHE A 311 2.56 -17.73 -0.47
CA PHE A 311 1.70 -17.08 0.54
C PHE A 311 2.17 -17.25 2.01
N ASP A 312 3.26 -17.98 2.26
CA ASP A 312 3.97 -18.06 3.54
C ASP A 312 4.50 -16.69 4.00
N SER A 313 4.74 -15.78 3.05
CA SER A 313 5.30 -14.44 3.25
C SER A 313 4.92 -13.52 2.09
N GLY A 314 3.62 -13.44 1.79
CA GLY A 314 3.05 -12.65 0.70
C GLY A 314 1.51 -12.64 0.76
N SER A 315 0.86 -11.88 -0.12
CA SER A 315 -0.59 -11.68 -0.13
C SER A 315 -1.21 -11.75 -1.54
N HIS A 316 -2.53 -11.92 -1.59
CA HIS A 316 -3.32 -11.92 -2.81
C HIS A 316 -3.68 -10.49 -3.20
N VAL A 317 -3.09 -9.99 -4.28
CA VAL A 317 -3.54 -8.74 -4.90
C VAL A 317 -4.92 -8.98 -5.54
N ILE A 318 -5.91 -8.21 -5.11
CA ILE A 318 -7.31 -8.29 -5.57
C ILE A 318 -7.67 -7.01 -6.34
N GLU A 319 -8.70 -7.09 -7.18
CA GLU A 319 -9.18 -6.01 -8.04
C GLU A 319 -10.71 -5.86 -8.00
N TYR A 320 -11.17 -4.61 -7.95
CA TYR A 320 -12.59 -4.24 -7.81
C TYR A 320 -12.99 -3.14 -8.82
N GLY A 321 -14.29 -2.84 -8.89
CA GLY A 321 -14.82 -1.79 -9.77
C GLY A 321 -14.91 -2.19 -11.25
N ASN A 322 -14.69 -1.22 -12.14
CA ASN A 322 -14.83 -1.38 -13.58
C ASN A 322 -13.58 -1.98 -14.23
N LYS A 323 -13.66 -3.25 -14.63
CA LYS A 323 -12.57 -3.98 -15.29
C LYS A 323 -12.39 -3.64 -16.77
N SER A 324 -13.23 -2.81 -17.41
CA SER A 324 -12.98 -2.38 -18.80
C SER A 324 -11.72 -1.52 -18.93
N ILE A 325 -11.36 -0.82 -17.85
CA ILE A 325 -10.17 0.05 -17.72
C ILE A 325 -8.86 -0.76 -17.85
N HIS A 326 -8.89 -2.08 -17.66
CA HIS A 326 -7.72 -2.98 -17.76
C HIS A 326 -6.89 -2.80 -19.05
N ALA A 327 -7.56 -2.53 -20.17
CA ALA A 327 -6.93 -2.42 -21.49
C ALA A 327 -6.21 -1.07 -21.70
N GLU A 328 -6.50 -0.06 -20.87
CA GLU A 328 -5.88 1.25 -20.94
C GLU A 328 -4.39 1.20 -20.56
N LYS A 329 -3.63 2.14 -21.13
CA LYS A 329 -2.20 2.30 -20.87
C LYS A 329 -1.96 3.05 -19.57
N LEU A 330 -0.92 2.66 -18.83
CA LEU A 330 -0.59 3.28 -17.54
C LEU A 330 -0.32 4.79 -17.66
N TYR A 331 0.24 5.27 -18.78
CA TYR A 331 0.54 6.70 -18.95
C TYR A 331 -0.68 7.61 -18.90
N LEU A 332 -1.89 7.08 -19.14
CA LEU A 332 -3.14 7.83 -19.04
C LEU A 332 -3.44 8.26 -17.59
N TYR A 333 -2.80 7.63 -16.60
CA TYR A 333 -2.93 7.96 -15.17
C TYR A 333 -1.59 8.40 -14.57
N GLN A 334 -0.53 7.63 -14.81
CA GLN A 334 0.78 7.82 -14.18
C GLN A 334 1.74 8.71 -15.01
N GLY A 335 1.38 9.04 -16.25
CA GLY A 335 2.25 9.80 -17.16
C GLY A 335 3.33 8.94 -17.83
N PHE A 336 4.25 9.59 -18.55
CA PHE A 336 5.30 8.92 -19.32
C PHE A 336 6.66 9.58 -19.06
N ASP A 337 7.58 8.82 -18.47
CA ASP A 337 8.97 9.25 -18.28
C ASP A 337 9.78 8.99 -19.57
N PRO A 338 10.28 10.03 -20.26
CA PRO A 338 11.06 9.86 -21.49
C PRO A 338 12.33 9.01 -21.32
N ALA A 339 12.89 8.90 -20.10
CA ALA A 339 14.03 8.02 -19.85
C ALA A 339 13.68 6.53 -20.04
N THR A 340 12.41 6.16 -19.88
CA THR A 340 11.93 4.77 -20.05
C THR A 340 11.65 4.38 -21.50
N GLU A 341 11.68 5.34 -22.45
CA GLU A 341 11.23 5.12 -23.83
C GLU A 341 11.89 3.92 -24.51
N ASN A 342 13.21 3.80 -24.32
CA ASN A 342 14.09 2.83 -24.95
C ASN A 342 14.54 1.71 -23.99
N LEU A 343 13.92 1.58 -22.80
CA LEU A 343 14.23 0.48 -21.90
C LEU A 343 13.75 -0.86 -22.49
N PRO A 344 14.55 -1.95 -22.38
CA PRO A 344 14.08 -3.29 -22.69
C PRO A 344 12.99 -3.69 -21.71
N SER A 345 11.99 -4.42 -22.17
CA SER A 345 10.69 -4.64 -21.48
C SER A 345 10.74 -5.52 -20.21
N ASN A 346 11.90 -5.73 -19.61
CA ASN A 346 12.12 -6.43 -18.34
C ASN A 346 13.53 -6.07 -17.82
N GLN A 347 13.65 -5.07 -16.94
CA GLN A 347 14.88 -4.83 -16.16
C GLN A 347 14.77 -5.25 -14.69
N ILE A 348 13.55 -5.40 -14.16
CA ILE A 348 13.33 -5.90 -12.82
C ILE A 348 13.28 -7.41 -12.83
N ASP A 349 14.12 -8.02 -12.00
CA ASP A 349 14.01 -9.44 -11.70
C ASP A 349 12.84 -9.66 -10.72
N ILE A 350 11.64 -9.76 -11.30
CA ILE A 350 10.40 -10.12 -10.57
C ILE A 350 10.45 -11.52 -9.97
N HIS A 351 11.52 -12.30 -10.17
CA HIS A 351 11.75 -13.62 -9.59
C HIS A 351 12.67 -13.59 -8.36
N LEU A 352 13.17 -12.42 -7.96
CA LEU A 352 13.86 -12.26 -6.68
C LEU A 352 12.86 -12.36 -5.52
N ARG A 353 13.02 -13.41 -4.70
CA ARG A 353 12.31 -13.53 -3.42
C ARG A 353 12.67 -12.38 -2.51
N MET A 354 11.64 -11.73 -2.01
CA MET A 354 11.73 -10.66 -1.03
C MET A 354 11.42 -11.26 0.34
N ASP A 355 12.34 -11.12 1.28
CA ASP A 355 12.02 -11.32 2.68
C ASP A 355 11.14 -10.15 3.14
N VAL A 356 10.11 -10.45 3.94
CA VAL A 356 9.11 -9.47 4.37
C VAL A 356 8.71 -9.62 5.83
N VAL A 357 8.18 -8.53 6.39
CA VAL A 357 7.66 -8.46 7.76
C VAL A 357 6.18 -8.15 7.71
N ASN A 358 5.37 -8.86 8.49
CA ASN A 358 3.95 -8.55 8.62
C ASN A 358 3.76 -7.08 9.08
N GLN A 359 2.93 -6.31 8.39
CA GLN A 359 2.67 -4.89 8.66
C GLN A 359 2.39 -4.60 10.15
N ARG A 360 1.58 -5.44 10.82
CA ARG A 360 1.24 -5.29 12.25
C ARG A 360 2.40 -5.56 13.20
N SER A 361 3.52 -6.10 12.72
CA SER A 361 4.72 -6.41 13.50
C SER A 361 5.92 -5.52 13.16
N ALA A 362 5.86 -4.75 12.07
CA ALA A 362 6.98 -3.96 11.56
C ALA A 362 7.50 -2.90 12.57
N ASP A 363 6.60 -2.34 13.39
CA ASP A 363 6.92 -1.38 14.44
C ASP A 363 7.75 -2.02 15.58
N LEU A 364 7.26 -3.13 16.15
CA LEU A 364 7.96 -3.90 17.18
C LEU A 364 9.26 -4.49 16.65
N PHE A 365 9.28 -4.91 15.38
CA PHE A 365 10.46 -5.46 14.72
C PHE A 365 11.60 -4.44 14.63
N PHE A 366 11.30 -3.20 14.20
CA PHE A 366 12.27 -2.10 14.21
C PHE A 366 12.72 -1.70 15.62
N MET A 367 11.78 -1.60 16.57
CA MET A 367 12.12 -1.31 17.98
C MET A 367 13.05 -2.38 18.57
N TRP A 368 12.81 -3.66 18.25
CA TRP A 368 13.62 -4.79 18.73
C TRP A 368 15.01 -4.83 18.08
N ASP A 369 15.12 -4.63 16.77
CA ASP A 369 16.41 -4.51 16.07
C ASP A 369 17.29 -3.40 16.70
N ARG A 370 16.70 -2.22 16.93
CA ARG A 370 17.39 -1.13 17.61
C ARG A 370 17.79 -1.48 19.04
N TYR A 371 16.89 -2.07 19.84
CA TYR A 371 17.19 -2.48 21.21
C TYR A 371 18.42 -3.42 21.26
N ASN A 372 18.52 -4.38 20.34
CA ASN A 372 19.63 -5.32 20.29
C ASN A 372 20.98 -4.66 19.90
N LYS A 373 20.96 -3.58 19.11
CA LYS A 373 22.15 -2.85 18.66
C LYS A 373 22.65 -1.78 19.66
N MET A 374 21.81 -1.36 20.62
CA MET A 374 22.15 -0.31 21.58
C MET A 374 23.06 -0.79 22.71
N GLU A 375 23.88 0.11 23.25
CA GLU A 375 24.80 -0.16 24.35
C GLU A 375 24.08 -0.60 25.63
N ASP A 376 24.59 -1.64 26.28
CA ASP A 376 24.04 -2.18 27.52
C ASP A 376 24.12 -1.18 28.68
N GLY A 377 23.02 -1.04 29.42
CA GLY A 377 22.93 -0.13 30.57
C GLY A 377 22.72 1.35 30.23
N SER A 378 22.70 1.74 28.95
CA SER A 378 22.33 3.09 28.51
C SER A 378 20.89 3.48 28.94
N VAL A 379 20.61 4.78 29.04
CA VAL A 379 19.29 5.29 29.44
C VAL A 379 18.28 5.00 28.32
N GLU A 380 18.69 5.29 27.09
CA GLU A 380 17.93 5.15 25.86
C GLU A 380 17.51 3.69 25.63
N LYS A 381 18.38 2.70 25.94
CA LYS A 381 18.04 1.27 25.82
C LYS A 381 16.99 0.84 26.86
N ARG A 382 17.01 1.42 28.07
CA ARG A 382 15.95 1.21 29.08
C ARG A 382 14.63 1.86 28.67
N GLU A 383 14.67 3.06 28.10
CA GLU A 383 13.49 3.77 27.60
C GLU A 383 12.85 3.04 26.41
N LEU A 384 13.65 2.56 25.46
CA LEU A 384 13.16 1.75 24.33
C LEU A 384 12.57 0.41 24.79
N LEU A 385 13.22 -0.27 25.74
CA LEU A 385 12.65 -1.50 26.33
C LEU A 385 11.31 -1.24 27.00
N LYS A 386 11.18 -0.11 27.72
CA LYS A 386 9.89 0.30 28.29
C LYS A 386 8.84 0.54 27.21
N GLN A 387 9.18 1.22 26.12
CA GLN A 387 8.25 1.46 25.00
C GLN A 387 7.79 0.13 24.34
N ILE A 388 8.70 -0.84 24.17
CA ILE A 388 8.38 -2.18 23.67
C ILE A 388 7.41 -2.89 24.62
N ILE A 389 7.70 -2.90 25.93
CA ILE A 389 6.85 -3.52 26.95
C ILE A 389 5.47 -2.84 27.01
N ASP A 390 5.41 -1.52 27.07
CA ASP A 390 4.15 -0.75 27.12
C ASP A 390 3.30 -1.01 25.86
N THR A 391 3.93 -1.13 24.69
CA THR A 391 3.27 -1.49 23.42
C THR A 391 2.73 -2.92 23.46
N MET A 392 3.54 -3.90 23.87
CA MET A 392 3.11 -5.30 23.98
C MET A 392 1.98 -5.48 24.99
N LEU A 393 2.05 -4.82 26.15
CA LEU A 393 0.99 -4.85 27.18
C LEU A 393 -0.31 -4.21 26.71
N HIS A 394 -0.24 -3.17 25.86
CA HIS A 394 -1.43 -2.60 25.22
C HIS A 394 -2.03 -3.56 24.18
N ARG A 395 -1.21 -4.22 23.36
CA ARG A 395 -1.68 -5.22 22.38
C ARG A 395 -2.35 -6.43 23.04
N ILE A 396 -1.69 -7.03 24.04
CA ILE A 396 -2.23 -8.13 24.87
C ILE A 396 -3.56 -7.74 25.52
N HIS A 397 -3.67 -6.49 25.98
CA HIS A 397 -4.92 -5.95 26.52
C HIS A 397 -6.02 -5.90 25.47
N LEU A 398 -5.78 -5.31 24.29
CA LEU A 398 -6.79 -5.21 23.24
C LEU A 398 -7.27 -6.58 22.77
N ASP A 399 -6.35 -7.52 22.56
CA ASP A 399 -6.66 -8.90 22.19
C ASP A 399 -7.52 -9.58 23.29
N GLY A 400 -7.07 -9.56 24.54
CA GLY A 400 -7.77 -10.18 25.66
C GLY A 400 -9.12 -9.54 25.99
N SER A 401 -9.24 -8.21 25.89
CA SER A 401 -10.52 -7.52 26.07
C SER A 401 -11.55 -7.95 25.02
N MET A 402 -11.14 -8.14 23.76
CA MET A 402 -12.05 -8.62 22.71
C MET A 402 -12.48 -10.07 22.91
N GLU A 403 -11.58 -10.95 23.35
CA GLU A 403 -11.93 -12.33 23.70
C GLU A 403 -12.95 -12.39 24.86
N ILE A 404 -12.73 -11.57 25.90
CA ILE A 404 -13.60 -11.48 27.08
C ILE A 404 -14.97 -10.90 26.69
N ILE A 405 -15.03 -9.84 25.90
CA ILE A 405 -16.29 -9.27 25.38
C ILE A 405 -17.08 -10.33 24.59
N GLY A 406 -16.41 -11.06 23.70
CA GLY A 406 -17.06 -12.16 22.96
C GLY A 406 -17.60 -13.26 23.88
N ALA A 407 -16.87 -13.60 24.95
CA ALA A 407 -17.31 -14.59 25.94
C ALA A 407 -18.52 -14.10 26.75
N PHE A 408 -18.60 -12.81 27.10
CA PHE A 408 -19.78 -12.21 27.73
C PHE A 408 -20.99 -12.18 26.80
N LEU A 409 -20.81 -11.83 25.53
CA LEU A 409 -21.92 -11.68 24.57
C LEU A 409 -22.47 -13.01 24.06
N PHE A 410 -21.61 -14.01 23.83
CA PHE A 410 -21.96 -15.24 23.11
C PHE A 410 -21.70 -16.53 23.90
N GLY A 411 -21.07 -16.44 25.07
CA GLY A 411 -20.57 -17.60 25.83
C GLY A 411 -19.22 -18.11 25.32
N PRO A 412 -18.46 -18.85 26.15
CA PRO A 412 -17.07 -19.21 25.88
C PRO A 412 -16.91 -20.09 24.62
N GLU A 413 -17.86 -20.98 24.33
CA GLU A 413 -17.79 -21.89 23.17
C GLU A 413 -18.06 -21.18 21.83
N LYS A 414 -18.92 -20.16 21.81
CA LYS A 414 -19.36 -19.49 20.58
C LYS A 414 -18.64 -18.17 20.31
N SER A 415 -17.98 -17.58 21.31
CA SER A 415 -17.20 -16.35 21.22
C SER A 415 -16.27 -16.32 20.00
N SER A 416 -15.26 -17.20 19.97
CA SER A 416 -14.25 -17.19 18.91
C SER A 416 -14.84 -17.51 17.52
N PRO A 417 -15.69 -18.55 17.34
CA PRO A 417 -16.34 -18.82 16.05
C PRO A 417 -17.18 -17.65 15.51
N ILE A 418 -17.84 -16.87 16.38
CA ILE A 418 -18.65 -15.71 15.97
C ILE A 418 -17.77 -14.49 15.68
N LEU A 419 -16.88 -14.11 16.60
CA LEU A 419 -16.03 -12.92 16.42
C LEU A 419 -15.11 -13.05 15.21
N ASN A 420 -14.54 -14.23 14.99
CA ASN A 420 -13.64 -14.50 13.87
C ASN A 420 -14.36 -14.96 12.59
N HIS A 421 -15.70 -14.98 12.55
CA HIS A 421 -16.44 -15.42 11.37
C HIS A 421 -16.11 -14.55 10.15
N VAL A 422 -15.70 -15.20 9.07
CA VAL A 422 -15.50 -14.57 7.76
C VAL A 422 -16.77 -14.78 6.93
N ARG A 423 -17.32 -13.68 6.40
CA ARG A 423 -18.48 -13.69 5.49
C ARG A 423 -18.09 -14.26 4.12
N GLN A 424 -19.07 -14.76 3.38
CA GLN A 424 -18.84 -15.25 2.02
C GLN A 424 -18.25 -14.15 1.11
N HIS A 425 -17.23 -14.50 0.32
CA HIS A 425 -16.61 -13.60 -0.65
C HIS A 425 -17.64 -12.86 -1.53
N GLY A 426 -17.44 -11.56 -1.68
CA GLY A 426 -18.36 -10.62 -2.31
C GLY A 426 -19.39 -9.98 -1.38
N SER A 427 -19.38 -10.31 -0.08
CA SER A 427 -20.25 -9.70 0.94
C SER A 427 -19.59 -8.50 1.62
N PRO A 428 -20.35 -7.47 2.02
CA PRO A 428 -19.82 -6.40 2.87
C PRO A 428 -19.43 -6.95 4.25
N ILE A 429 -18.38 -6.40 4.87
CA ILE A 429 -17.92 -6.84 6.21
C ILE A 429 -19.01 -6.68 7.29
N VAL A 430 -19.81 -5.63 7.19
CA VAL A 430 -20.93 -5.31 8.09
C VAL A 430 -22.13 -4.80 7.28
N ASP A 431 -23.33 -5.11 7.74
CA ASP A 431 -24.57 -4.56 7.15
C ASP A 431 -24.87 -3.15 7.66
N ASP A 432 -24.66 -2.92 8.97
CA ASP A 432 -24.85 -1.64 9.63
C ASP A 432 -23.50 -1.02 10.06
N TRP A 433 -23.08 -0.01 9.29
CA TRP A 433 -21.83 0.71 9.49
C TRP A 433 -21.88 1.71 10.65
N GLU A 434 -23.06 2.17 11.05
CA GLU A 434 -23.22 3.05 12.21
C GLU A 434 -23.23 2.24 13.50
N CYS A 435 -23.79 1.02 13.49
CA CYS A 435 -23.54 0.04 14.54
C CYS A 435 -22.04 -0.25 14.70
N LEU A 436 -21.29 -0.41 13.59
CA LEU A 436 -19.84 -0.67 13.64
C LEU A 436 -19.09 0.47 14.34
N LYS A 437 -19.29 1.71 13.90
CA LYS A 437 -18.70 2.91 14.52
C LYS A 437 -19.13 3.06 16.00
N SER A 438 -20.40 2.83 16.30
CA SER A 438 -20.93 2.85 17.67
C SER A 438 -20.25 1.81 18.56
N SER A 439 -20.06 0.58 18.08
CA SER A 439 -19.44 -0.51 18.83
C SER A 439 -17.97 -0.25 19.14
N VAL A 440 -17.23 0.35 18.19
CA VAL A 440 -15.86 0.84 18.42
C VAL A 440 -15.83 1.94 19.48
N ARG A 441 -16.68 2.96 19.37
CA ARG A 441 -16.74 4.05 20.37
C ARG A 441 -17.07 3.54 21.78
N ILE A 442 -17.96 2.54 21.89
CA ILE A 442 -18.29 1.90 23.17
C ILE A 442 -17.10 1.13 23.73
N PHE A 443 -16.42 0.33 22.90
CA PHE A 443 -15.20 -0.36 23.30
C PHE A 443 -14.16 0.64 23.80
N GLU A 444 -13.83 1.67 23.01
CA GLU A 444 -12.78 2.63 23.37
C GLU A 444 -13.10 3.44 24.64
N THR A 445 -14.39 3.72 24.89
CA THR A 445 -14.87 4.39 26.11
C THR A 445 -14.54 3.61 27.38
N HIS A 446 -14.50 2.27 27.33
CA HIS A 446 -14.30 1.42 28.50
C HIS A 446 -12.92 0.72 28.52
N CYS A 447 -12.37 0.41 27.35
CA CYS A 447 -11.16 -0.38 27.16
C CYS A 447 -9.97 0.45 26.64
N GLY A 448 -10.17 1.72 26.30
CA GLY A 448 -9.15 2.58 25.70
C GLY A 448 -9.04 2.42 24.18
N SER A 449 -8.33 3.37 23.57
CA SER A 449 -8.16 3.49 22.12
C SER A 449 -7.61 2.20 21.50
N LEU A 450 -8.15 1.84 20.33
CA LEU A 450 -7.68 0.70 19.54
C LEU A 450 -6.24 0.90 19.02
N SER A 451 -5.83 2.14 18.76
CA SER A 451 -4.66 2.47 17.93
C SER A 451 -4.70 1.80 16.54
N GLN A 452 -3.63 1.95 15.74
CA GLN A 452 -3.55 1.27 14.44
C GLN A 452 -3.51 -0.27 14.60
N TYR A 453 -2.99 -0.81 15.71
CA TYR A 453 -2.98 -2.26 15.97
C TYR A 453 -4.40 -2.83 16.11
N GLY A 454 -5.25 -2.18 16.89
CA GLY A 454 -6.59 -2.66 17.22
C GLY A 454 -7.55 -2.68 16.04
N MET A 455 -7.21 -2.06 14.90
CA MET A 455 -7.96 -2.18 13.64
C MET A 455 -8.11 -3.66 13.20
N LYS A 456 -7.22 -4.56 13.62
CA LYS A 456 -7.38 -6.02 13.44
C LYS A 456 -8.71 -6.56 13.96
N HIS A 457 -9.29 -5.95 15.00
CA HIS A 457 -10.53 -6.39 15.63
C HIS A 457 -11.80 -5.87 14.94
N MET A 458 -11.69 -5.11 13.85
CA MET A 458 -12.87 -4.59 13.17
C MET A 458 -13.83 -5.67 12.66
N ARG A 459 -13.34 -6.87 12.29
CA ARG A 459 -14.19 -8.04 11.98
C ARG A 459 -15.00 -8.50 13.19
N ALA A 460 -14.41 -8.48 14.39
CA ALA A 460 -15.11 -8.85 15.62
C ALA A 460 -16.24 -7.86 15.95
N PHE A 461 -15.99 -6.54 15.85
CA PHE A 461 -17.05 -5.53 16.00
C PHE A 461 -18.13 -5.63 14.91
N ALA A 462 -17.74 -5.90 13.66
CA ALA A 462 -18.68 -6.15 12.57
C ALA A 462 -19.56 -7.37 12.86
N ASN A 463 -18.98 -8.47 13.34
CA ASN A 463 -19.73 -9.68 13.69
C ASN A 463 -20.65 -9.51 14.91
N ILE A 464 -20.29 -8.67 15.87
CA ILE A 464 -21.18 -8.24 16.97
C ILE A 464 -22.43 -7.55 16.39
N CYS A 465 -22.25 -6.59 15.48
CA CYS A 465 -23.36 -5.91 14.78
C CYS A 465 -24.18 -6.85 13.89
N ASN A 466 -23.53 -7.72 13.12
CA ASN A 466 -24.18 -8.69 12.24
C ASN A 466 -25.06 -9.69 13.01
N ASN A 467 -24.70 -10.00 14.26
CA ASN A 467 -25.50 -10.81 15.19
C ASN A 467 -26.55 -10.01 15.97
N ARG A 468 -26.76 -8.72 15.65
CA ARG A 468 -27.77 -7.83 16.24
C ARG A 468 -27.66 -7.67 17.76
N VAL A 469 -26.43 -7.70 18.28
CA VAL A 469 -26.16 -7.36 19.68
C VAL A 469 -26.61 -5.92 19.94
N SER A 470 -27.33 -5.68 21.03
CA SER A 470 -27.81 -4.34 21.35
C SER A 470 -26.67 -3.45 21.84
N ARG A 471 -26.86 -2.13 21.73
CA ARG A 471 -25.88 -1.14 22.18
C ARG A 471 -25.55 -1.32 23.67
N GLU A 472 -26.57 -1.58 24.48
CA GLU A 472 -26.51 -1.78 25.92
C GLU A 472 -25.72 -3.05 26.27
N ALA A 473 -25.98 -4.16 25.56
CA ALA A 473 -25.25 -5.41 25.78
C ALA A 473 -23.75 -5.28 25.43
N MET A 474 -23.42 -4.56 24.36
CA MET A 474 -22.02 -4.24 24.01
C MET A 474 -21.37 -3.34 25.08
N GLU A 475 -22.11 -2.37 25.63
CA GLU A 475 -21.62 -1.46 26.65
C GLU A 475 -21.39 -2.18 28.00
N ASP A 476 -22.31 -3.05 28.42
CA ASP A 476 -22.17 -3.85 29.64
C ASP A 476 -21.05 -4.89 29.53
N ALA A 477 -20.90 -5.56 28.38
CA ALA A 477 -19.78 -6.47 28.12
C ALA A 477 -18.43 -5.72 28.14
N SER A 478 -18.35 -4.52 27.55
CA SER A 478 -17.14 -3.70 27.54
C SER A 478 -16.77 -3.20 28.94
N LYS A 479 -17.76 -2.76 29.74
CA LYS A 479 -17.56 -2.43 31.16
C LYS A 479 -17.05 -3.63 31.95
N ALA A 480 -17.68 -4.80 31.80
CA ALA A 480 -17.28 -6.01 32.51
C ALA A 480 -15.86 -6.47 32.15
N ALA A 481 -15.47 -6.38 30.88
CA ALA A 481 -14.15 -6.77 30.39
C ALA A 481 -13.02 -5.83 30.82
N CYS A 482 -13.30 -4.54 31.02
CA CYS A 482 -12.28 -3.49 31.16
C CYS A 482 -12.36 -2.66 32.45
N SER A 483 -13.30 -2.96 33.35
CA SER A 483 -13.49 -2.23 34.62
C SER A 483 -12.23 -2.13 35.47
N GLY A 484 -12.02 -0.98 36.11
CA GLY A 484 -10.93 -0.75 37.06
C GLY A 484 -9.55 -0.51 36.44
N ARG A 485 -9.42 -0.45 35.11
CA ARG A 485 -8.14 -0.21 34.43
C ARG A 485 -7.86 1.29 34.23
N ASP A 486 -6.63 1.71 34.53
CA ASP A 486 -6.14 3.01 34.09
C ASP A 486 -5.80 2.96 32.59
N LEU A 487 -6.46 3.80 31.79
CA LEU A 487 -6.24 3.91 30.35
C LEU A 487 -4.98 4.74 30.02
N GLY A 488 -4.48 5.56 30.96
CA GLY A 488 -3.22 6.28 30.85
C GLY A 488 -3.12 7.12 29.57
N GLN A 489 -2.17 6.77 28.69
CA GLN A 489 -1.96 7.44 27.40
C GLN A 489 -2.87 6.95 26.27
N TRP A 490 -3.61 5.86 26.48
CA TRP A 490 -4.51 5.22 25.52
C TRP A 490 -5.97 5.69 25.70
N ASP A 491 -6.24 6.62 26.60
CA ASP A 491 -7.55 7.23 26.82
C ASP A 491 -8.04 7.98 25.54
N PRO A 492 -9.22 7.65 24.98
CA PRO A 492 -9.74 8.28 23.76
C PRO A 492 -10.03 9.78 23.96
N THR A 493 -10.21 10.27 25.19
CA THR A 493 -10.34 11.73 25.45
C THR A 493 -9.06 12.50 25.13
N LYS A 494 -7.91 11.82 25.08
CA LYS A 494 -6.59 12.40 24.75
C LYS A 494 -6.20 12.18 23.29
N ARG A 495 -6.72 11.15 22.65
CA ARG A 495 -6.34 10.71 21.28
C ARG A 495 -7.45 10.87 20.21
N GLY A 496 -8.66 11.24 20.62
CA GLY A 496 -9.85 11.05 19.80
C GLY A 496 -10.28 9.58 19.73
N PHE A 497 -11.54 9.35 19.36
CA PHE A 497 -12.06 8.03 19.04
C PHE A 497 -11.66 7.62 17.62
N SER A 498 -11.35 6.34 17.41
CA SER A 498 -10.99 5.78 16.10
C SER A 498 -12.16 5.80 15.09
N ALA A 499 -13.38 6.03 15.57
CA ALA A 499 -14.64 6.04 14.83
C ALA A 499 -15.50 7.26 15.17
#